data_AF-A0AA96GE83-F1
#
_entry.id   AF-A0AA96GE83-F1
#
_cell.length_a   1.000
_cell.length_b   1.000
_cell.length_c   1.000
_cell.angle_alpha   90.00
_cell.angle_beta   90.00
_cell.angle_gamma   90.00
#
_symmetry.space_group_name_H-M   'P 1'
#
loop_
_entity.id
_entity.type
_entity.pdbx_description
1 polymer ?
#
loop_
_entity_poly.entity_id
_entity_poly.type
_entity_poly.pdbx_seq_one_letter_code
_entity_poly.pdbx_strand_id
1 'polypeptide(L)'
;MKHLLPIAILLLVTISVPAAAEPIQPTHDTVAEAQHLIHDAGHSMDKAWDAFHKAALGGTLASPEIQTAAEADLMKGRDLLRKAMMAQHEGNIEEVRNLTKQIQQLSVEIQRKSQMEKE
;
A
#
# COMPACT_ATOMS: atom_id res chain seq x y z
N MET A 1 26.76 -75.24 8.85
CA MET A 1 25.28 -75.23 8.79
C MET A 1 24.85 -73.87 8.26
N LYS A 2 24.04 -73.87 7.20
CA LYS A 2 23.58 -72.69 6.46
C LYS A 2 22.44 -72.04 7.24
N HIS A 3 22.57 -70.78 7.64
CA HIS A 3 21.42 -69.94 7.99
C HIS A 3 21.61 -68.54 7.39
N LEU A 4 21.11 -68.41 6.17
CA LEU A 4 20.69 -67.14 5.57
C LEU A 4 19.35 -66.74 6.21
N LEU A 5 19.20 -65.48 6.64
CA LEU A 5 17.93 -64.74 6.66
C LEU A 5 18.23 -63.23 6.79
N PRO A 6 17.31 -62.33 6.39
CA PRO A 6 17.40 -61.60 5.14
C PRO A 6 17.68 -60.11 5.38
N ILE A 7 18.35 -59.49 4.40
CA ILE A 7 18.50 -58.04 4.30
C ILE A 7 17.10 -57.45 4.21
N ALA A 8 16.65 -56.79 5.28
CA ALA A 8 15.49 -55.93 5.23
C ALA A 8 15.83 -54.75 4.30
N ILE A 9 15.36 -54.84 3.06
CA ILE A 9 15.39 -53.71 2.12
C ILE A 9 14.44 -52.66 2.68
N LEU A 10 15.00 -51.70 3.40
CA LEU A 10 14.32 -50.47 3.80
C LEU A 10 14.10 -49.64 2.54
N LEU A 11 12.92 -49.79 1.95
CA LEU A 11 12.48 -49.01 0.80
C LEU A 11 12.33 -47.55 1.25
N LEU A 12 13.34 -46.70 0.99
CA LEU A 12 13.19 -45.25 1.10
C LEU A 12 12.18 -44.80 0.04
N VAL A 13 10.93 -44.62 0.46
CA VAL A 13 9.95 -43.89 -0.33
C VAL A 13 10.40 -42.44 -0.36
N THR A 14 11.07 -42.03 -1.44
CA THR A 14 11.32 -40.61 -1.71
C THR A 14 9.98 -39.99 -2.06
N ILE A 15 9.36 -39.32 -1.10
CA ILE A 15 8.25 -38.43 -1.37
C ILE A 15 8.85 -37.26 -2.17
N SER A 16 8.70 -37.29 -3.49
CA SER A 16 8.94 -36.11 -4.32
C SER A 16 7.93 -35.05 -3.90
N VAL A 17 8.36 -34.12 -3.07
CA VAL A 17 7.60 -32.90 -2.79
C VAL A 17 7.46 -32.18 -4.13
N PRO A 18 6.23 -31.95 -4.65
CA PRO A 18 6.08 -31.17 -5.86
C PRO A 18 6.63 -29.78 -5.57
N ALA A 19 7.52 -29.29 -6.45
CA ALA A 19 8.07 -27.95 -6.38
C ALA A 19 6.91 -26.94 -6.39
N ALA A 20 6.54 -26.45 -5.21
CA ALA A 20 5.72 -25.26 -5.10
C ALA A 20 6.51 -24.14 -5.78
N ALA A 21 5.87 -23.44 -6.73
CA ALA A 21 6.49 -22.29 -7.38
C ALA A 21 6.99 -21.32 -6.30
N GLU A 22 8.28 -21.00 -6.32
CA GLU A 22 8.84 -20.02 -5.40
C GLU A 22 8.09 -18.69 -5.56
N PRO A 23 7.82 -17.96 -4.46
CA PRO A 23 7.26 -16.62 -4.55
C PRO A 23 8.11 -15.78 -5.51
N ILE A 24 7.47 -15.13 -6.49
CA ILE A 24 8.15 -14.25 -7.43
C ILE A 24 8.80 -13.13 -6.60
N GLN A 25 10.13 -13.16 -6.51
CA GLN A 25 10.90 -12.13 -5.82
C GLN A 25 10.73 -10.80 -6.56
N PRO A 26 10.52 -9.68 -5.86
CA PRO A 26 10.49 -8.36 -6.48
C PRO A 26 11.78 -8.09 -7.26
N THR A 27 11.67 -7.62 -8.49
CA THR A 27 12.83 -7.16 -9.26
C THR A 27 13.23 -5.75 -8.82
N HIS A 28 14.48 -5.37 -9.08
CA HIS A 28 14.96 -4.00 -8.83
C HIS A 28 14.03 -2.94 -9.44
N ASP A 29 13.53 -3.17 -10.65
CA ASP A 29 12.62 -2.25 -11.35
C ASP A 29 11.29 -2.10 -10.61
N THR A 30 10.73 -3.20 -10.09
CA THR A 30 9.48 -3.15 -9.32
C THR A 30 9.64 -2.47 -7.96
N VAL A 31 10.81 -2.58 -7.33
CA VAL A 31 11.13 -1.87 -6.09
C VAL A 31 11.23 -0.37 -6.35
N ALA A 32 11.96 0.03 -7.41
CA ALA A 32 12.08 1.42 -7.81
C ALA A 32 10.72 2.03 -8.20
N GLU A 33 9.88 1.28 -8.91
CA GLU A 33 8.51 1.68 -9.21
C GLU A 33 7.69 1.94 -7.93
N ALA A 34 7.72 1.02 -6.97
CA ALA A 34 7.01 1.21 -5.70
C ALA A 34 7.49 2.44 -4.94
N GLN A 35 8.80 2.72 -4.93
CA GLN A 35 9.36 3.92 -4.30
C GLN A 35 8.81 5.20 -4.97
N HIS A 36 8.78 5.23 -6.30
CA HIS A 36 8.26 6.37 -7.05
C HIS A 36 6.77 6.60 -6.79
N LEU A 37 5.96 5.53 -6.84
CA LEU A 37 4.52 5.61 -6.58
C LEU A 37 4.21 6.13 -5.17
N ILE A 38 4.95 5.66 -4.16
CA ILE A 38 4.80 6.12 -2.78
C ILE A 38 5.21 7.60 -2.64
N HIS A 39 6.31 8.00 -3.29
CA HIS A 39 6.77 9.39 -3.28
C HIS A 39 5.72 10.34 -3.88
N ASP A 40 5.20 10.00 -5.07
CA ASP A 40 4.18 10.82 -5.75
C ASP A 40 2.88 10.91 -4.95
N ALA A 41 2.46 9.81 -4.33
CA ALA A 41 1.28 9.76 -3.48
C ALA A 41 1.46 10.64 -2.23
N GLY A 42 2.64 10.59 -1.59
CA GLY A 42 3.00 11.48 -0.49
C GLY A 42 2.95 12.95 -0.89
N HIS A 43 3.55 13.29 -2.03
CA HIS A 43 3.54 14.66 -2.55
C HIS A 43 2.12 15.17 -2.88
N SER A 44 1.25 14.29 -3.37
CA SER A 44 -0.17 14.62 -3.60
C SER A 44 -0.92 14.89 -2.30
N MET A 45 -0.62 14.15 -1.23
CA MET A 45 -1.17 14.42 0.09
C MET A 45 -0.67 15.74 0.68
N ASP A 46 0.60 16.10 0.47
CA ASP A 46 1.15 17.38 0.92
C ASP A 46 0.43 18.55 0.22
N LYS A 47 0.19 18.46 -1.09
CA LYS A 47 -0.60 19.45 -1.82
C LYS A 47 -2.03 19.56 -1.31
N ALA A 48 -2.66 18.44 -0.99
CA ALA A 48 -4.01 18.42 -0.44
C ALA A 48 -4.07 19.04 0.96
N TRP A 49 -3.09 18.74 1.80
CA TRP A 49 -2.91 19.37 3.12
C TRP A 49 -2.74 20.89 2.98
N ASP A 50 -1.87 21.36 2.08
CA ASP A 50 -1.63 22.79 1.88
C ASP A 50 -2.87 23.54 1.41
N ALA A 51 -3.66 22.95 0.50
CA ALA A 51 -4.91 23.54 0.04
C ALA A 51 -5.93 23.67 1.19
N PHE A 52 -6.13 22.59 1.94
CA PHE A 52 -7.00 22.56 3.11
C PHE A 52 -6.55 23.57 4.17
N HIS A 53 -5.25 23.56 4.50
CA HIS A 53 -4.68 24.41 5.55
C HIS A 53 -4.83 25.89 5.22
N LYS A 54 -4.61 26.29 3.97
CA LYS A 54 -4.85 27.66 3.49
C LYS A 54 -6.31 28.08 3.64
N ALA A 55 -7.25 27.22 3.23
CA ALA A 55 -8.67 27.50 3.33
C ALA A 55 -9.15 27.59 4.79
N ALA A 56 -8.64 26.71 5.65
CA ALA A 56 -8.95 26.69 7.09
C ALA A 56 -8.43 27.96 7.79
N LEU A 57 -7.17 28.36 7.55
CA LEU A 57 -6.60 29.59 8.11
C LEU A 57 -7.29 30.86 7.58
N GLY A 58 -7.72 30.85 6.31
CA GLY A 58 -8.48 31.95 5.72
C GLY A 58 -9.94 32.03 6.19
N GLY A 59 -10.45 30.99 6.87
CA GLY A 59 -11.86 30.89 7.25
C GLY A 59 -12.82 30.74 6.05
N THR A 60 -12.29 30.33 4.88
CA THR A 60 -13.01 30.29 3.60
C THR A 60 -13.68 28.95 3.32
N LEU A 61 -13.44 27.92 4.14
CA LEU A 61 -14.15 26.65 4.04
C LEU A 61 -15.67 26.85 4.17
N ALA A 62 -16.43 26.24 3.26
CA ALA A 62 -17.88 26.36 3.17
C ALA A 62 -18.63 26.04 4.48
N SER A 63 -18.21 25.04 5.26
CA SER A 63 -18.85 24.74 6.55
C SER A 63 -17.96 23.93 7.51
N PRO A 64 -18.27 23.90 8.83
CA PRO A 64 -17.60 23.03 9.79
C PRO A 64 -17.67 21.53 9.45
N GLU A 65 -18.76 21.09 8.81
CA GLU A 65 -18.92 19.70 8.35
C GLU A 65 -17.94 19.38 7.22
N ILE A 66 -17.73 20.31 6.28
CA ILE A 66 -16.74 20.16 5.20
C ILE A 66 -15.32 20.13 5.78
N GLN A 67 -15.04 20.98 6.77
CA GLN A 67 -13.77 20.94 7.49
C GLN A 67 -13.53 19.57 8.12
N THR A 68 -14.48 19.07 8.89
CA THR A 68 -14.39 17.77 9.57
C THR A 68 -14.21 16.62 8.58
N ALA A 69 -14.92 16.66 7.45
CA ALA A 69 -14.79 15.66 6.40
C ALA A 69 -13.40 15.70 5.74
N ALA A 70 -12.86 16.89 5.46
CA ALA A 70 -11.52 17.04 4.90
C ALA A 70 -10.43 16.55 5.88
N GLU A 71 -10.57 16.84 7.18
CA GLU A 71 -9.65 16.33 8.22
C GLU A 71 -9.68 14.80 8.31
N ALA A 72 -10.88 14.19 8.24
CA ALA A 72 -11.03 12.74 8.21
C ALA A 72 -10.36 12.11 6.98
N ASP A 73 -10.53 12.72 5.81
CA ASP A 73 -9.90 12.26 4.57
C ASP A 73 -8.36 12.41 4.64
N LEU A 74 -7.84 13.49 5.22
CA LEU A 74 -6.40 13.68 5.43
C LEU A 74 -5.82 12.59 6.34
N MET A 75 -6.49 12.25 7.44
CA MET A 75 -6.08 11.16 8.32
C MET A 75 -6.09 9.82 7.59
N LYS A 76 -7.15 9.53 6.84
CA LYS A 76 -7.25 8.31 6.01
C LYS A 76 -6.13 8.23 4.98
N GLY A 77 -5.78 9.33 4.31
CA GLY A 77 -4.69 9.38 3.34
C GLY A 77 -3.33 9.05 3.98
N ARG A 78 -3.07 9.55 5.19
CA ARG A 78 -1.85 9.21 5.96
C ARG A 78 -1.80 7.73 6.32
N ASP A 79 -2.92 7.13 6.69
CA ASP A 79 -2.99 5.70 6.98
C ASP A 79 -2.78 4.84 5.72
N LEU A 80 -3.34 5.25 4.58
CA LEU A 80 -3.10 4.59 3.30
C LEU A 80 -1.63 4.68 2.89
N LEU A 81 -0.97 5.83 3.08
CA LEU A 81 0.45 6.00 2.77
C LEU A 81 1.32 5.07 3.62
N ARG A 82 1.01 4.96 4.92
CA ARG A 82 1.68 3.99 5.81
C ARG A 82 1.50 2.56 5.31
N LYS A 83 0.28 2.17 4.91
CA LYS A 83 0.00 0.84 4.36
C LYS A 83 0.76 0.60 3.06
N ALA A 84 0.92 1.61 2.20
CA ALA A 84 1.68 1.47 0.96
C ALA A 84 3.17 1.22 1.25
N MET A 85 3.75 1.92 2.23
CA MET A 85 5.13 1.65 2.67
C MET A 85 5.30 0.25 3.25
N MET A 86 4.31 -0.25 4.01
CA MET A 86 4.31 -1.62 4.52
C MET A 86 4.21 -2.65 3.38
N ALA A 87 3.29 -2.45 2.43
CA ALA A 87 3.14 -3.32 1.27
C ALA A 87 4.42 -3.38 0.43
N GLN A 88 5.11 -2.25 0.26
CA GLN A 88 6.43 -2.21 -0.38
C GLN A 88 7.45 -3.04 0.40
N HIS A 89 7.50 -2.91 1.73
CA HIS A 89 8.41 -3.69 2.57
C HIS A 89 8.16 -5.19 2.46
N GLU A 90 6.90 -5.60 2.29
CA GLU A 90 6.47 -6.98 2.05
C GLU A 90 6.65 -7.45 0.60
N GLY A 91 7.11 -6.58 -0.31
CA GLY A 91 7.26 -6.89 -1.73
C GLY A 91 5.94 -6.95 -2.52
N ASN A 92 4.82 -6.49 -1.94
CA ASN A 92 3.51 -6.48 -2.58
C ASN A 92 3.29 -5.21 -3.41
N ILE A 93 3.86 -5.19 -4.61
CA ILE A 93 3.88 -4.03 -5.51
C ILE A 93 2.48 -3.73 -6.09
N GLU A 94 1.64 -4.75 -6.26
CA GLU A 94 0.25 -4.56 -6.68
C GLU A 94 -0.55 -3.77 -5.64
N GLU A 95 -0.40 -4.12 -4.36
CA GLU A 95 -1.05 -3.39 -3.27
C GLU A 95 -0.50 -1.96 -3.14
N VAL A 96 0.80 -1.75 -3.37
CA VAL A 96 1.37 -0.38 -3.46
C VAL A 96 0.65 0.43 -4.54
N ARG A 97 0.46 -0.14 -5.74
CA ARG A 97 -0.22 0.53 -6.86
C ARG A 97 -1.68 0.85 -6.51
N ASN A 98 -2.38 -0.08 -5.87
CA ASN A 98 -3.77 0.09 -5.46
C ASN A 98 -3.91 1.20 -4.40
N LEU A 99 -3.07 1.17 -3.37
CA LEU A 99 -3.10 2.15 -2.28
C LEU A 99 -2.73 3.55 -2.76
N THR A 100 -1.68 3.68 -3.59
CA THR A 100 -1.25 4.97 -4.14
C THR A 100 -2.30 5.59 -5.07
N LYS A 101 -3.04 4.77 -5.84
CA LYS A 101 -4.20 5.24 -6.61
C LYS A 101 -5.33 5.77 -5.71
N GLN A 102 -5.64 5.08 -4.60
CA GLN A 102 -6.64 5.55 -3.64
C GLN A 102 -6.21 6.88 -2.99
N ILE A 103 -4.92 7.03 -2.65
CA ILE A 103 -4.36 8.27 -2.13
C ILE A 103 -4.52 9.40 -3.14
N GLN A 104 -4.24 9.15 -4.42
CA GLN A 104 -4.41 10.16 -5.47
C GLN A 104 -5.85 10.66 -5.56
N GLN A 105 -6.83 9.74 -5.56
CA GLN A 105 -8.25 10.09 -5.60
C GLN A 105 -8.67 10.89 -4.36
N LEU A 106 -8.22 10.47 -3.19
CA LEU A 106 -8.52 11.14 -1.94
C LEU A 106 -7.92 12.55 -1.88
N SER A 107 -6.68 12.72 -2.38
CA SER A 107 -6.01 14.02 -2.45
C SER A 107 -6.75 15.04 -3.33
N VAL A 108 -7.36 14.57 -4.43
CA VAL A 108 -8.19 15.41 -5.31
C VAL A 108 -9.48 15.82 -4.60
N GLU A 109 -10.11 14.89 -3.89
CA GLU A 109 -11.34 15.15 -3.17
C GLU A 109 -11.14 16.14 -2.00
N ILE A 110 -10.02 16.04 -1.27
CA ILE A 110 -9.65 17.02 -0.24
C ILE A 110 -9.45 18.40 -0.85
N GLN A 111 -8.74 18.50 -1.99
CA GLN A 111 -8.56 19.78 -2.69
C GLN A 111 -9.89 20.38 -3.14
N ARG A 112 -10.78 19.55 -3.70
CA ARG A 112 -12.13 19.98 -4.10
C ARG A 112 -12.91 20.54 -2.92
N LYS A 113 -12.94 19.83 -1.78
CA LYS A 113 -13.57 20.30 -0.54
C LYS A 113 -12.97 21.61 -0.04
N SER A 114 -11.65 21.77 -0.16
CA SER A 114 -10.92 22.96 0.27
C SER A 114 -11.24 24.20 -0.56
N GLN A 115 -11.70 24.01 -1.80
CA GLN A 115 -12.11 25.08 -2.73
C GLN A 115 -13.62 25.40 -2.65
N MET A 116 -14.40 24.65 -1.87
CA MET A 116 -15.81 24.98 -1.64
C MET A 116 -15.87 26.21 -0.72
N GLU A 117 -16.30 27.34 -1.27
CA GLU A 117 -16.47 28.59 -0.54
C GLU A 117 -17.86 28.67 0.10
N LYS A 118 -17.98 29.48 1.16
CA LYS A 118 -19.28 29.85 1.73
C LYS A 118 -20.08 30.64 0.69
N GLU A 119 -21.33 30.24 0.47
CA GLU A 119 -22.31 31.03 -0.30
C GLU A 119 -22.63 32.37 0.39
#